data_AF-A0A6M3JN49-F1
#
_entry.id   AF-A0A6M3JN49-F1
#
_cell.length_a   1.000
_cell.length_b   1.000
_cell.length_c   1.000
_cell.angle_alpha   90.00
_cell.angle_beta   90.00
_cell.angle_gamma   90.00
#
_symmetry.space_group_name_H-M   'P 1'
#
loop_
_entity.id
_entity.type
_entity.pdbx_description
1 polymer ?
#
loop_
_entity_poly.entity_id
_entity_poly.type
_entity_poly.pdbx_seq_one_letter_code
_entity_poly.pdbx_strand_id
1 'polypeptide(L)'
;MSNPRILFMPQSPKAFLLSSKAKTINGAVTFSDTIIGNDILAEGQVYGVEWNQTTDTWTQIDIDGSTITPTTADFNAHEVWGSITRVNINATTGVINARYGDGDYASDGSNGEVMVEIPAFYVKGEQTTPQVYRWWISRVPLTGFEIHPAFLQRDGRPKAYIYVGAYEASLMVGTGVHDSDTTLKLHTRSAEQPWTGG
;
A
#
# COMPACT_ATOMS: atom_id res chain seq x y z
N MET A 1 0.82 67.30 5.41
CA MET A 1 0.58 66.04 6.15
C MET A 1 0.70 64.91 5.14
N SER A 2 1.77 64.12 5.25
CA SER A 2 2.17 63.08 4.28
C SER A 2 1.39 61.80 4.52
N ASN A 3 0.77 61.24 3.49
CA ASN A 3 0.00 60.00 3.55
C ASN A 3 0.87 58.84 3.05
N PRO A 4 1.25 57.83 3.87
CA PRO A 4 2.09 56.75 3.39
C PRO A 4 1.24 55.71 2.63
N ARG A 5 1.52 55.56 1.33
CA ARG A 5 1.02 54.43 0.53
C ARG A 5 1.71 53.14 0.99
N ILE A 6 0.95 52.24 1.62
CA ILE A 6 1.39 50.87 1.90
C ILE A 6 1.48 50.12 0.56
N LEU A 7 2.70 49.87 0.11
CA LEU A 7 2.99 49.04 -1.05
C LEU A 7 2.92 47.57 -0.61
N PHE A 8 1.83 46.87 -0.94
CA PHE A 8 1.77 45.41 -0.78
C PHE A 8 2.73 44.76 -1.78
N MET A 9 3.87 44.27 -1.29
CA MET A 9 4.73 43.36 -2.05
C MET A 9 4.11 41.97 -2.04
N PRO A 10 3.97 41.29 -3.20
CA PRO A 10 3.59 39.88 -3.22
C PRO A 10 4.71 39.06 -2.58
N GLN A 11 4.38 38.32 -1.52
CA GLN A 11 5.29 37.37 -0.89
C GLN A 11 5.64 36.28 -1.91
N SER A 12 6.93 36.03 -2.12
CA SER A 12 7.42 34.94 -2.95
C SER A 12 6.95 33.59 -2.40
N PRO A 13 6.65 32.58 -3.24
CA PRO A 13 6.33 31.25 -2.76
C PRO A 13 7.54 30.70 -1.99
N LYS A 14 7.35 30.38 -0.70
CA LYS A 14 8.35 29.61 0.05
C LYS A 14 8.52 28.26 -0.65
N ALA A 15 9.70 28.04 -1.24
CA ALA A 15 10.09 26.73 -1.73
C ALA A 15 10.03 25.74 -0.56
N PHE A 16 9.09 24.81 -0.61
CA PHE A 16 9.03 23.68 0.30
C PHE A 16 10.11 22.69 -0.14
N LEU A 17 11.27 22.76 0.50
CA LEU A 17 12.37 21.83 0.25
C LEU A 17 11.98 20.47 0.83
N LEU A 18 11.57 19.51 -0.02
CA LEU A 18 11.56 18.10 0.36
C LEU A 18 13.02 17.68 0.58
N SER A 19 13.34 17.26 1.80
CA SER A 19 14.65 16.73 2.15
C SER A 19 14.83 15.33 1.57
N SER A 20 15.42 15.22 0.38
CA SER A 20 16.06 13.97 -0.11
C SER A 20 17.19 13.57 0.84
N LYS A 21 17.30 12.29 1.23
CA LYS A 21 18.41 11.84 2.07
C LYS A 21 19.69 11.74 1.22
N ALA A 22 20.46 12.82 1.18
CA ALA A 22 21.76 12.83 0.49
C ALA A 22 22.82 12.06 1.31
N LYS A 23 23.48 11.08 0.69
CA LYS A 23 24.70 10.45 1.22
C LYS A 23 25.89 10.93 0.41
N THR A 24 26.94 11.40 1.09
CA THR A 24 28.20 11.77 0.44
C THR A 24 29.17 10.61 0.51
N ILE A 25 29.65 10.15 -0.64
CA ILE A 25 30.75 9.17 -0.74
C ILE A 25 31.82 9.78 -1.65
N ASN A 26 33.06 9.87 -1.16
CA ASN A 26 34.21 10.39 -1.92
C ASN A 26 33.99 11.78 -2.55
N GLY A 27 33.26 12.68 -1.88
CA GLY A 27 33.01 14.04 -2.38
C GLY A 27 31.96 14.15 -3.49
N ALA A 28 31.36 13.03 -3.92
CA ALA A 28 30.17 13.02 -4.76
C ALA A 28 28.91 12.94 -3.90
N VAL A 29 27.93 13.80 -4.19
CA VAL A 29 26.58 13.68 -3.63
C VAL A 29 25.86 12.61 -4.45
N THR A 30 25.67 11.44 -3.84
CA THR A 30 24.82 10.39 -4.41
C THR A 30 23.42 10.55 -3.84
N PHE A 31 22.44 10.76 -4.72
CA PHE A 31 21.03 10.73 -4.38
C PHE A 31 20.57 9.27 -4.52
N SER A 32 20.01 8.72 -3.44
CA SER A 32 19.27 7.44 -3.50
C SER A 32 17.84 7.64 -3.99
N ASP A 33 17.53 8.82 -4.52
CA ASP A 33 16.20 9.17 -4.96
C ASP A 33 16.20 9.37 -6.48
N THR A 34 15.31 8.69 -7.20
CA THR A 34 15.09 8.86 -8.64
C THR A 34 14.09 9.99 -8.85
N ILE A 35 14.43 10.95 -9.73
CA ILE A 35 13.53 12.04 -10.12
C ILE A 35 12.79 11.59 -11.39
N ILE A 36 11.46 11.42 -11.30
CA ILE A 36 10.60 11.13 -12.44
C ILE A 36 9.63 12.31 -12.62
N GLY A 37 9.81 13.10 -13.67
CA GLY A 37 9.01 14.31 -13.88
C GLY A 37 9.19 15.31 -12.73
N ASN A 38 8.12 15.57 -11.97
CA ASN A 38 8.13 16.47 -10.81
C ASN A 38 8.17 15.73 -9.46
N ASP A 39 8.22 14.39 -9.47
CA ASP A 39 8.14 13.57 -8.26
C ASP A 39 9.55 13.07 -7.86
N ILE A 40 9.87 13.15 -6.56
CA ILE A 40 11.09 12.59 -5.96
C ILE A 40 10.71 11.26 -5.33
N LEU A 41 11.27 10.16 -5.85
CA LEU A 41 11.03 8.82 -5.33
C LEU A 41 12.26 8.27 -4.65
N ALA A 42 12.10 7.68 -3.48
CA ALA A 42 13.17 6.90 -2.89
C ALA A 42 13.40 5.59 -3.69
N GLU A 43 14.65 5.18 -3.81
CA GLU A 43 15.05 3.89 -4.39
C GLU A 43 14.25 2.75 -3.73
N GLY A 44 13.62 1.90 -4.56
CA GLY A 44 12.78 0.79 -4.09
C GLY A 44 11.31 1.13 -3.79
N GLN A 45 10.83 2.34 -4.13
CA GLN A 45 9.39 2.66 -4.03
C GLN A 45 8.53 2.08 -5.16
N VAL A 46 9.14 1.73 -6.28
CA VAL A 46 8.45 1.19 -7.45
C VAL A 46 9.21 -0.01 -7.98
N TYR A 47 8.54 -1.15 -7.99
CA TYR A 47 9.02 -2.36 -8.64
C TYR A 47 8.07 -2.74 -9.76
N GLY A 48 8.65 -3.26 -10.83
CA GLY A 48 7.91 -3.79 -11.95
C GLY A 48 8.42 -5.15 -12.41
N VAL A 49 7.66 -5.72 -13.32
CA VAL A 49 7.99 -6.95 -14.03
C VAL A 49 7.80 -6.72 -15.52
N GLU A 50 8.74 -7.21 -16.31
CA GLU A 50 8.64 -7.31 -17.75
C GLU A 50 8.45 -8.78 -18.13
N TRP A 51 7.51 -9.01 -19.02
CA TRP A 51 7.31 -10.30 -19.68
C TRP A 51 7.57 -10.16 -21.16
N ASN A 52 8.51 -10.95 -21.65
CA ASN A 52 8.73 -11.15 -23.07
C ASN A 52 7.98 -12.41 -23.51
N GLN A 53 6.90 -12.24 -24.26
CA GLN A 53 6.05 -13.33 -24.75
C GLN A 53 6.76 -14.18 -25.82
N THR A 54 7.69 -13.62 -26.58
CA THR A 54 8.44 -14.37 -27.61
C THR A 54 9.35 -15.42 -26.99
N THR A 55 10.03 -15.05 -25.91
CA THR A 55 10.99 -15.92 -25.21
C THR A 55 10.42 -16.54 -23.94
N ASP A 56 9.16 -16.25 -23.62
CA ASP A 56 8.47 -16.57 -22.36
C ASP A 56 9.34 -16.30 -21.12
N THR A 57 9.94 -15.10 -21.08
CA THR A 57 10.91 -14.73 -20.05
C THR A 57 10.34 -13.64 -19.16
N TRP A 58 10.53 -13.79 -17.85
CA TRP A 58 10.13 -12.82 -16.83
C TRP A 58 11.37 -12.16 -16.24
N THR A 59 11.42 -10.84 -16.26
CA THR A 59 12.50 -10.04 -15.68
C THR A 59 11.91 -9.03 -14.70
N GLN A 60 12.60 -8.83 -13.58
CA GLN A 60 12.24 -7.78 -12.63
C GLN A 60 12.89 -6.48 -13.08
N ILE A 61 12.14 -5.39 -13.03
CA ILE A 61 12.55 -4.10 -13.54
C ILE A 61 12.31 -2.99 -12.52
N ASP A 62 13.12 -1.94 -12.57
CA ASP A 62 12.86 -0.68 -11.86
C ASP A 62 11.83 0.18 -12.62
N ILE A 63 11.59 1.39 -12.12
CA ILE A 63 10.67 2.36 -12.72
C ILE A 63 11.04 2.78 -14.15
N ASP A 64 12.33 2.76 -14.49
CA ASP A 64 12.85 3.12 -15.81
C ASP A 64 12.83 1.93 -16.78
N GLY A 65 12.47 0.73 -16.28
CA GLY A 65 12.47 -0.49 -17.06
C GLY A 65 13.84 -1.15 -17.17
N SER A 66 14.80 -0.77 -16.31
CA SER A 66 16.09 -1.41 -16.22
C SER A 66 15.98 -2.70 -15.41
N THR A 67 16.64 -3.76 -15.86
CA THR A 67 16.65 -5.04 -15.15
C THR A 67 17.32 -4.89 -13.78
N ILE A 68 16.66 -5.41 -12.76
CA ILE A 68 17.13 -5.44 -11.37
C ILE A 68 17.07 -6.87 -10.82
N THR A 69 17.75 -7.08 -9.70
CA THR A 69 17.74 -8.34 -8.95
C THR A 69 17.44 -8.07 -7.47
N PRO A 70 16.19 -7.71 -7.13
CA PRO A 70 15.79 -7.44 -5.75
C PRO A 70 16.00 -8.67 -4.85
N THR A 71 16.37 -8.39 -3.62
CA THR A 71 16.61 -9.36 -2.55
C THR A 71 15.37 -9.50 -1.65
N THR A 72 15.40 -10.47 -0.74
CA THR A 72 14.38 -10.58 0.30
C THR A 72 14.27 -9.33 1.18
N ALA A 73 15.39 -8.62 1.40
CA ALA A 73 15.38 -7.38 2.17
C ALA A 73 14.59 -6.28 1.43
N ASP A 74 14.76 -6.20 0.11
CA ASP A 74 14.05 -5.24 -0.74
C ASP A 74 12.54 -5.54 -0.75
N PHE A 75 12.17 -6.81 -0.84
CA PHE A 75 10.77 -7.22 -0.75
C PHE A 75 10.14 -6.85 0.60
N ASN A 76 10.83 -7.14 1.71
CA ASN A 76 10.35 -6.84 3.05
C ASN A 76 10.30 -5.32 3.35
N ALA A 77 11.18 -4.54 2.72
CA ALA A 77 11.20 -3.08 2.85
C ALA A 77 10.22 -2.38 1.90
N HIS A 78 9.71 -3.07 0.87
CA HIS A 78 8.82 -2.48 -0.12
C HIS A 78 7.57 -1.91 0.54
N GLU A 79 7.22 -0.67 0.18
CA GLU A 79 6.18 0.06 0.88
C GLU A 79 4.78 -0.53 0.73
N VAL A 80 4.53 -1.34 -0.30
CA VAL A 80 3.27 -2.09 -0.45
C VAL A 80 3.40 -3.45 0.23
N TRP A 81 4.34 -4.29 -0.23
CA TRP A 81 4.43 -5.69 0.20
C TRP A 81 4.86 -5.86 1.64
N GLY A 82 5.87 -5.12 2.08
CA GLY A 82 6.33 -5.11 3.48
C GLY A 82 5.31 -4.53 4.45
N SER A 83 4.34 -3.75 3.97
CA SER A 83 3.26 -3.18 4.79
C SER A 83 2.02 -4.08 4.86
N ILE A 84 1.94 -5.17 4.08
CA ILE A 84 0.85 -6.14 4.20
C ILE A 84 1.01 -6.87 5.53
N THR A 85 0.04 -6.72 6.43
CA THR A 85 0.11 -7.33 7.75
C THR A 85 -1.25 -7.77 8.25
N ARG A 86 -1.26 -8.72 9.19
CA ARG A 86 -2.48 -9.12 9.88
C ARG A 86 -2.81 -8.12 10.98
N VAL A 87 -4.09 -7.86 11.18
CA VAL A 87 -4.64 -6.93 12.16
C VAL A 87 -5.84 -7.56 12.85
N ASN A 88 -5.99 -7.28 14.13
CA ASN A 88 -7.26 -7.47 14.82
C ASN A 88 -8.09 -6.20 14.65
N ILE A 89 -9.28 -6.32 14.05
CA ILE A 89 -10.18 -5.20 13.80
C ILE A 89 -11.51 -5.40 14.54
N ASN A 90 -12.00 -4.33 15.15
CA ASN A 90 -13.33 -4.33 15.71
C ASN A 90 -14.37 -4.24 14.56
N ALA A 91 -15.15 -5.30 14.36
CA ALA A 91 -16.10 -5.40 13.25
C ALA A 91 -17.20 -4.32 13.24
N THR A 92 -17.53 -3.76 14.40
CA THR A 92 -18.59 -2.75 14.54
C THR A 92 -18.07 -1.34 14.26
N THR A 93 -16.86 -1.02 14.72
CA THR A 93 -16.30 0.34 14.65
C THR A 93 -15.27 0.51 13.55
N GLY A 94 -14.71 -0.59 13.02
CA GLY A 94 -13.61 -0.58 12.05
C GLY A 94 -12.26 -0.14 12.64
N VAL A 95 -12.15 -0.06 13.97
CA VAL A 95 -10.91 0.34 14.66
C VAL A 95 -9.96 -0.87 14.75
N ILE A 96 -8.68 -0.65 14.45
CA ILE A 96 -7.63 -1.65 14.63
C ILE A 96 -7.25 -1.70 16.12
N ASN A 97 -7.41 -2.87 16.72
CA ASN A 97 -7.07 -3.12 18.12
C ASN A 97 -5.60 -3.51 18.30
N ALA A 98 -5.05 -4.30 17.37
CA ALA A 98 -3.66 -4.75 17.39
C ALA A 98 -3.19 -5.14 15.98
N ARG A 99 -1.88 -5.04 15.72
CA ARG A 99 -1.22 -5.51 14.49
C ARG A 99 -0.35 -6.72 14.80
N TYR A 100 -0.11 -7.57 13.81
CA TYR A 100 0.74 -8.74 13.97
C TYR A 100 2.15 -8.35 14.43
N GLY A 101 2.57 -8.92 15.57
CA GLY A 101 3.83 -8.56 16.25
C GLY A 101 3.60 -7.76 17.53
N ASP A 102 2.43 -7.15 17.72
CA ASP A 102 2.04 -6.52 18.98
C ASP A 102 1.74 -7.59 20.04
N GLY A 103 2.03 -7.28 21.31
CA GLY A 103 1.81 -8.21 22.42
C GLY A 103 0.34 -8.61 22.63
N ASP A 104 -0.58 -7.72 22.24
CA ASP A 104 -2.03 -7.92 22.38
C ASP A 104 -2.67 -8.51 21.11
N TYR A 105 -1.89 -8.86 20.09
CA TYR A 105 -2.41 -9.51 18.89
C TYR A 105 -2.89 -10.93 19.19
N ALA A 106 -4.09 -11.27 18.72
CA ALA A 106 -4.70 -12.57 18.96
C ALA A 106 -5.27 -13.18 17.67
N SER A 107 -4.75 -14.34 17.25
CA SER A 107 -5.21 -15.02 16.02
C SER A 107 -6.52 -15.79 16.17
N ASP A 108 -7.00 -15.97 17.41
CA ASP A 108 -8.22 -16.69 17.76
C ASP A 108 -9.49 -15.82 17.70
N GLY A 109 -9.35 -14.54 17.36
CA GLY A 109 -10.45 -13.58 17.28
C GLY A 109 -10.88 -12.98 18.62
N SER A 110 -10.19 -13.31 19.72
CA SER A 110 -10.52 -12.79 21.07
C SER A 110 -10.32 -11.27 21.20
N ASN A 111 -9.41 -10.69 20.41
CA ASN A 111 -9.17 -9.24 20.35
C ASN A 111 -9.81 -8.57 19.11
N GLY A 112 -10.83 -9.19 18.50
CA GLY A 112 -11.49 -8.72 17.29
C GLY A 112 -11.17 -9.58 16.07
N GLU A 113 -11.84 -9.31 14.95
CA GLU A 113 -11.73 -10.09 13.72
C GLU A 113 -10.31 -10.06 13.16
N VAL A 114 -9.81 -11.22 12.72
CA VAL A 114 -8.44 -11.32 12.20
C VAL A 114 -8.43 -11.08 10.69
N MET A 115 -8.05 -9.87 10.30
CA MET A 115 -7.99 -9.48 8.89
C MET A 115 -6.55 -9.25 8.43
N VAL A 116 -6.33 -9.25 7.12
CA VAL A 116 -5.12 -8.80 6.45
C VAL A 116 -5.39 -7.39 5.95
N GLU A 117 -4.62 -6.43 6.45
CA GLU A 117 -4.59 -5.07 5.95
C GLU A 117 -3.68 -5.00 4.73
N ILE A 118 -4.23 -4.57 3.60
CA ILE A 118 -3.49 -4.35 2.35
C ILE A 118 -3.53 -2.86 2.05
N PRO A 119 -2.38 -2.15 1.99
CA PRO A 119 -2.33 -0.74 1.63
C PRO A 119 -2.72 -0.53 0.18
N ALA A 120 -3.32 0.63 -0.11
CA ALA A 120 -3.57 1.08 -1.46
C ALA A 120 -2.28 1.19 -2.25
N PHE A 121 -2.35 0.76 -3.50
CA PHE A 121 -1.26 0.86 -4.45
C PHE A 121 -1.79 1.25 -5.82
N TYR A 122 -0.91 1.87 -6.58
CA TYR A 122 -1.11 2.31 -7.93
C TYR A 122 -0.40 1.36 -8.88
N VAL A 123 -1.02 1.12 -10.02
CA VAL A 123 -0.53 0.22 -11.06
C VAL A 123 -0.32 0.99 -12.35
N LYS A 124 0.71 0.60 -13.09
CA LYS A 124 0.93 1.04 -14.47
C LYS A 124 1.20 -0.20 -15.31
N GLY A 125 0.56 -0.30 -16.46
CA GLY A 125 0.83 -1.34 -17.44
C GLY A 125 1.11 -0.69 -18.78
N GLU A 126 2.16 -1.14 -19.47
CA GLU A 126 2.43 -0.68 -20.82
C GLU A 126 2.96 -1.81 -21.70
N GLN A 127 2.76 -1.65 -23.00
CA GLN A 127 3.35 -2.50 -24.02
C GLN A 127 4.45 -1.70 -24.70
N THR A 128 5.71 -2.03 -24.42
CA THR A 128 6.88 -1.32 -24.95
C THR A 128 7.12 -1.65 -26.42
N THR A 129 7.02 -2.93 -26.78
CA THR A 129 7.13 -3.43 -28.16
C THR A 129 6.07 -4.51 -28.39
N PRO A 130 5.80 -4.92 -29.63
CA PRO A 130 5.04 -6.15 -29.87
C PRO A 130 5.62 -7.28 -29.02
N GLN A 131 4.76 -8.00 -28.28
CA GLN A 131 5.13 -9.14 -27.44
C GLN A 131 5.95 -8.84 -26.16
N VAL A 132 6.20 -7.58 -25.81
CA VAL A 132 6.83 -7.22 -24.53
C VAL A 132 5.87 -6.36 -23.71
N TYR A 133 5.55 -6.86 -22.52
CA TYR A 133 4.61 -6.23 -21.59
C TYR A 133 5.31 -5.90 -20.29
N ARG A 134 5.04 -4.73 -19.75
CA ARG A 134 5.60 -4.27 -18.47
C ARG A 134 4.48 -3.85 -17.53
N TRP A 135 4.66 -4.19 -16.26
CA TRP A 135 3.76 -3.77 -15.19
C TRP A 135 4.56 -3.26 -14.02
N TRP A 136 4.11 -2.18 -13.40
CA TRP A 136 4.69 -1.59 -12.19
C TRP A 136 3.65 -1.43 -11.10
N ILE A 137 4.13 -1.49 -9.87
CA ILE A 137 3.36 -1.18 -8.67
C ILE A 137 4.07 -0.06 -7.91
N SER A 138 3.30 0.91 -7.41
CA SER A 138 3.78 2.00 -6.56
C SER A 138 2.82 2.24 -5.39
N ARG A 139 3.32 2.72 -4.26
CA ARG A 139 2.47 3.22 -3.17
C ARG A 139 1.98 4.65 -3.40
N VAL A 140 2.68 5.41 -4.23
CA VAL A 140 2.43 6.84 -4.46
C VAL A 140 1.77 7.09 -5.83
N PRO A 141 0.89 8.11 -5.95
CA PRO A 141 0.21 8.44 -7.21
C PRO A 141 1.19 9.09 -8.17
N LEU A 142 1.91 8.28 -8.95
CA LEU A 142 2.87 8.77 -9.93
C LEU A 142 2.22 9.08 -11.27
N THR A 143 2.89 9.93 -12.05
CA THR A 143 2.48 10.23 -13.41
C THR A 143 2.38 8.94 -14.24
N GLY A 144 1.20 8.68 -14.83
CA GLY A 144 0.93 7.49 -15.63
C GLY A 144 0.56 6.24 -14.83
N PHE A 145 0.46 6.33 -13.50
CA PHE A 145 -0.05 5.26 -12.66
C PHE A 145 -1.51 5.54 -12.29
N GLU A 146 -2.31 4.49 -12.25
CA GLU A 146 -3.72 4.53 -11.84
C GLU A 146 -3.93 3.73 -10.55
N ILE A 147 -4.84 4.17 -9.68
CA ILE A 147 -5.14 3.43 -8.47
C ILE A 147 -5.74 2.07 -8.82
N HIS A 148 -5.32 1.00 -8.13
CA HIS A 148 -5.86 -0.32 -8.40
C HIS A 148 -7.39 -0.36 -8.10
N PRO A 149 -8.23 -0.93 -8.99
CA PRO A 149 -9.70 -0.85 -8.87
C PRO A 149 -10.27 -1.39 -7.56
N ALA A 150 -9.58 -2.34 -6.91
CA ALA A 150 -9.99 -2.87 -5.60
C ALA A 150 -10.09 -1.81 -4.48
N PHE A 151 -9.38 -0.68 -4.62
CA PHE A 151 -9.39 0.41 -3.64
C PHE A 151 -10.42 1.50 -3.95
N LEU A 152 -11.11 1.38 -5.08
CA LEU A 152 -12.21 2.27 -5.45
C LEU A 152 -13.52 1.67 -4.95
N GLN A 153 -14.19 2.41 -4.07
CA GLN A 153 -15.54 2.05 -3.66
C GLN A 153 -16.54 2.32 -4.79
N ARG A 154 -17.79 1.84 -4.63
CA ARG A 154 -18.87 2.06 -5.60
C ARG A 154 -19.13 3.55 -5.89
N ASP A 155 -18.73 4.44 -4.98
CA ASP A 155 -18.82 5.89 -5.11
C ASP A 155 -17.56 6.55 -5.72
N GLY A 156 -16.59 5.76 -6.17
CA GLY A 156 -15.34 6.21 -6.79
C GLY A 156 -14.33 6.80 -5.80
N ARG A 157 -14.57 6.70 -4.48
CA ARG A 157 -13.65 7.25 -3.49
C ARG A 157 -12.52 6.27 -3.19
N PRO A 158 -11.24 6.70 -3.25
CA PRO A 158 -10.12 5.85 -2.91
C PRO A 158 -10.09 5.58 -1.41
N LYS A 159 -9.90 4.32 -1.04
CA LYS A 159 -9.57 3.91 0.34
C LYS A 159 -8.07 3.65 0.46
N ALA A 160 -7.49 4.10 1.57
CA ALA A 160 -6.07 3.91 1.84
C ALA A 160 -5.71 2.43 2.12
N TYR A 161 -6.69 1.62 2.53
CA TYR A 161 -6.52 0.21 2.87
C TYR A 161 -7.76 -0.58 2.47
N ILE A 162 -7.56 -1.85 2.11
CA ILE A 162 -8.60 -2.89 2.13
C ILE A 162 -8.27 -3.91 3.21
N TYR A 163 -9.31 -4.53 3.74
CA TYR A 163 -9.20 -5.58 4.74
C TYR A 163 -9.81 -6.86 4.18
N VAL A 164 -9.04 -7.94 4.16
CA VAL A 164 -9.46 -9.27 3.70
C VAL A 164 -9.35 -10.24 4.87
N GLY A 165 -10.33 -11.14 5.06
CA GLY A 165 -10.24 -12.13 6.14
C GLY A 165 -8.96 -12.96 6.05
N ALA A 166 -8.22 -13.06 7.16
CA ALA A 166 -6.98 -13.85 7.18
C ALA A 166 -7.23 -15.36 7.16
N TYR A 167 -8.41 -15.76 7.64
CA TYR A 167 -8.90 -17.13 7.68
C TYR A 167 -10.25 -17.25 6.96
N GLU A 168 -10.61 -18.48 6.62
CA GLU A 168 -11.93 -18.80 6.07
C GLU A 168 -13.06 -18.29 6.98
N ALA A 169 -14.15 -17.86 6.35
CA ALA A 169 -15.30 -17.36 7.07
C ALA A 169 -16.00 -18.52 7.80
N SER A 170 -16.16 -18.38 9.11
CA SER A 170 -16.98 -19.27 9.94
C SER A 170 -18.25 -18.54 10.39
N LEU A 171 -19.37 -19.28 10.47
CA LEU A 171 -20.64 -18.77 10.99
C LEU A 171 -20.65 -18.93 12.52
N MET A 172 -20.95 -17.88 13.26
CA MET A 172 -21.34 -18.00 14.67
C MET A 172 -22.68 -17.32 14.92
N VAL A 173 -23.43 -17.88 15.87
CA VAL A 173 -24.50 -17.15 16.56
C VAL A 173 -23.79 -16.26 17.57
N GLY A 174 -23.88 -14.95 17.40
CA GLY A 174 -23.11 -14.00 18.22
C GLY A 174 -23.31 -14.29 19.70
N THR A 175 -22.22 -14.48 20.44
CA THR A 175 -22.25 -14.48 21.90
C THR A 175 -21.11 -13.58 22.37
N GLY A 176 -21.48 -12.40 22.86
CA GLY A 176 -20.56 -11.43 23.45
C GLY A 176 -19.67 -10.66 22.46
N VAL A 177 -19.43 -9.38 22.78
CA VAL A 177 -18.61 -8.37 22.07
C VAL A 177 -19.18 -7.85 20.73
N HIS A 178 -19.91 -8.66 19.96
CA HIS A 178 -20.32 -8.27 18.58
C HIS A 178 -21.77 -7.83 18.38
N ASP A 179 -22.60 -7.63 19.41
CA ASP A 179 -24.06 -7.33 19.41
C ASP A 179 -24.97 -8.57 19.50
N SER A 180 -26.18 -8.36 20.06
CA SER A 180 -27.10 -9.31 20.71
C SER A 180 -27.32 -10.69 20.04
N ASP A 181 -27.54 -11.69 20.90
CA ASP A 181 -27.51 -13.16 20.72
C ASP A 181 -28.46 -13.79 19.66
N THR A 182 -28.86 -13.05 18.62
CA THR A 182 -29.79 -13.56 17.60
C THR A 182 -29.39 -13.28 16.16
N THR A 183 -28.19 -12.75 15.92
CA THR A 183 -27.73 -12.43 14.55
C THR A 183 -26.59 -13.36 14.12
N LEU A 184 -26.78 -14.06 13.01
CA LEU A 184 -25.72 -14.82 12.35
C LEU A 184 -24.67 -13.86 11.80
N LYS A 185 -23.42 -14.07 12.17
CA LYS A 185 -22.29 -13.26 11.73
C LYS A 185 -21.21 -14.15 11.12
N LEU A 186 -20.55 -13.60 10.10
CA LEU A 186 -19.37 -14.21 9.50
C LEU A 186 -18.14 -13.70 10.24
N HIS A 187 -17.30 -14.62 10.70
CA HIS A 187 -16.08 -14.31 11.44
C HIS A 187 -14.86 -14.91 10.76
N THR A 188 -13.70 -14.30 11.01
CA THR A 188 -12.41 -14.78 10.52
C THR A 188 -11.45 -14.93 11.71
N ARG A 189 -11.13 -16.18 12.06
CA ARG A 189 -10.27 -16.57 13.18
C ARG A 189 -9.64 -17.94 12.94
N SER A 190 -8.52 -18.22 13.58
CA SER A 190 -7.85 -19.52 13.47
C SER A 190 -8.65 -20.64 14.12
N ALA A 191 -8.46 -21.88 13.64
CA ALA A 191 -8.95 -23.13 14.24
C ALA A 191 -10.48 -23.37 14.21
N GLU A 192 -11.21 -22.66 13.36
CA GLU A 192 -12.65 -22.91 13.14
C GLU A 192 -12.89 -23.64 11.82
N GLN A 193 -13.91 -24.51 11.81
CA GLN A 193 -14.38 -25.13 10.58
C GLN A 193 -15.40 -24.20 9.89
N PRO A 194 -15.34 -24.08 8.54
CA PRO A 194 -16.40 -23.43 7.79
C PRO A 194 -17.69 -24.23 7.96
N TRP A 195 -18.82 -23.55 8.17
CA TRP A 195 -20.11 -24.22 8.30
C TRP A 195 -20.53 -24.79 6.94
N THR A 196 -20.20 -26.05 6.69
CA THR A 196 -20.74 -26.81 5.57
C THR A 196 -22.13 -27.28 5.97
N GLY A 197 -23.14 -26.98 5.15
CA GLY A 197 -24.53 -27.33 5.44
C GLY A 197 -24.66 -28.84 5.71
N GLY A 198 -25.07 -29.19 6.92
CA GLY A 198 -25.52 -30.52 7.31
C GLY A 198 -27.03 -30.70 7.11
#